data_AF-A0A3Q3FVI6-F1
#
_entry.id   AF-A0A3Q3FVI6-F1
#
_cell.length_a   1.000
_cell.length_b   1.000
_cell.length_c   1.000
_cell.angle_alpha   90.00
_cell.angle_beta   90.00
_cell.angle_gamma   90.00
#
_symmetry.space_group_name_H-M   'P 1'
#
loop_
_entity.id
_entity.type
_entity.pdbx_description
1 polymer ?
#
loop_
_entity_poly.entity_id
_entity_poly.type
_entity_poly.pdbx_seq_one_letter_code
_entity_poly.pdbx_strand_id
1 'polypeptide(L)'
;LSFCALIILDLYKAISPLNVIITINYYDCDITFPQWEEERYTDGSKWKFLEHKGPVFAPPYEPLPSNVKFYYDGKHMKLSPESEEVATFFAKMLDHEYTTKDIFRKNFFKDWKKEMSSEEKAKITDLKKCNFTELSDYFKAQSEARKAMTKEDKLEENERMLQEYGFCIMDNHRERIANFRIEPPGLFRGRGDHPKMGMLKRRIRPKDIIINCSKDSKHPEPPPGTKWKEVRHDNKVTWLVSWTENIQGSIKYIMLNPSSRIKGEKDWQKYETARRLKKCVDRIRTQYREDWKSKEMRIRQRAVALYFIDKLALRAGNEKEEGETADTVGCCSVRVEHIKLYPENDGQEFVVEFDFLGKDSIRYYNKVPVEKRVFKNLQLFMENKEPDDDLFDRLNTSVLNKHLQELMDGLTAKVFRTYNASITLQQQLKALTNADENVTAKILSYNRANRAVAILCNHQRAPPKTFEKSMQNLQTKIDAKRDQLSDAKRELKSSKADAKVRRDERSKKTVETKKKAVERLEDQLMKLEVQATDREENKQIALGTSKLNYLDPRISVAWCKKWGIPVEKIYNKTQREKFAWAIDMAEEDYEF
;
A
#
# COMPACT_ATOMS: atom_id res chain seq x y z
N LEU A 1 37.53 -23.39 -3.94
CA LEU A 1 38.12 -22.10 -3.49
C LEU A 1 39.57 -21.87 -3.93
N SER A 2 40.38 -22.87 -4.28
CA SER A 2 41.78 -22.65 -4.70
C SER A 2 42.04 -22.56 -6.21
N PHE A 3 41.04 -22.79 -7.07
CA PHE A 3 41.22 -22.76 -8.54
C PHE A 3 40.84 -21.41 -9.19
N CYS A 4 39.93 -20.63 -8.59
CA CYS A 4 39.52 -19.32 -9.13
C CYS A 4 40.50 -18.19 -8.83
N ALA A 5 41.37 -18.34 -7.82
CA ALA A 5 42.33 -17.31 -7.42
C ALA A 5 43.49 -17.14 -8.44
N LEU A 6 43.82 -18.19 -9.19
CA LEU A 6 44.91 -18.17 -10.17
C LEU A 6 44.56 -17.42 -11.47
N ILE A 7 43.31 -17.49 -11.92
CA ILE A 7 42.88 -16.85 -13.18
C ILE A 7 42.81 -15.32 -13.05
N ILE A 8 42.53 -14.80 -11.85
CA ILE A 8 42.40 -13.35 -11.61
C ILE A 8 43.78 -12.68 -11.49
N LEU A 9 44.81 -13.41 -11.03
CA LEU A 9 46.16 -12.87 -10.88
C LEU A 9 46.91 -12.74 -12.21
N ASP A 10 46.64 -13.63 -13.18
CA ASP A 10 47.28 -13.57 -14.50
C ASP A 10 46.75 -12.44 -15.38
N LEU A 11 45.47 -12.04 -15.20
CA LEU A 11 44.90 -10.87 -15.88
C LEU A 11 45.45 -9.53 -15.35
N TYR A 12 46.01 -9.51 -14.13
CA TYR A 12 46.49 -8.28 -13.49
C TYR A 12 47.93 -7.89 -13.87
N LYS A 13 48.72 -8.81 -14.42
CA LYS A 13 50.12 -8.54 -14.82
C LYS A 13 50.29 -7.95 -16.22
N ALA A 14 49.22 -7.87 -17.02
CA ALA A 14 49.32 -7.42 -18.41
C ALA A 14 49.14 -5.90 -18.61
N ILE A 15 48.83 -5.12 -17.56
CA ILE A 15 48.51 -3.68 -17.73
C ILE A 15 49.14 -2.85 -16.62
N SER A 16 50.16 -2.07 -16.98
CA SER A 16 50.69 -0.94 -16.22
C SER A 16 51.31 0.05 -17.22
N PRO A 17 51.40 1.38 -16.97
CA PRO A 17 50.80 2.18 -15.90
C PRO A 17 50.00 3.38 -16.43
N LEU A 18 48.88 3.72 -15.79
CA LEU A 18 48.45 5.12 -15.67
C LEU A 18 47.53 5.24 -14.46
N ASN A 19 47.95 6.11 -13.54
CA ASN A 19 47.36 6.36 -12.24
C ASN A 19 45.85 6.64 -12.31
N VAL A 20 45.04 5.70 -11.80
CA VAL A 20 43.72 5.98 -11.25
C VAL A 20 43.64 5.28 -9.91
N ILE A 21 43.70 6.06 -8.83
CA ILE A 21 43.37 5.56 -7.49
C ILE A 21 41.85 5.37 -7.50
N ILE A 22 41.41 4.14 -7.78
CA ILE A 22 40.03 3.71 -7.56
C ILE A 22 39.98 3.15 -6.14
N THR A 23 39.44 3.94 -5.22
CA THR A 23 39.01 3.45 -3.91
C THR A 23 37.78 2.57 -4.13
N ILE A 24 37.98 1.27 -4.34
CA ILE A 24 36.91 0.29 -4.40
C ILE A 24 36.42 0.05 -2.96
N ASN A 25 35.30 0.66 -2.58
CA ASN A 25 34.55 0.27 -1.40
C ASN A 25 34.04 -1.17 -1.60
N TYR A 26 34.63 -2.13 -0.90
CA TYR A 26 34.34 -3.56 -0.96
C TYR A 26 32.98 -3.98 -0.34
N TYR A 27 32.04 -3.06 -0.14
CA TYR A 27 30.82 -3.29 0.65
C TYR A 27 29.50 -3.39 -0.14
N ASP A 28 29.52 -3.39 -1.48
CA ASP A 28 28.29 -3.42 -2.29
C ASP A 28 28.38 -4.41 -3.48
N CYS A 29 29.04 -5.54 -3.29
CA CYS A 29 28.96 -6.67 -4.22
C CYS A 29 28.00 -7.75 -3.68
N ASP A 30 26.71 -7.39 -3.56
CA ASP A 30 25.66 -8.40 -3.50
C ASP A 30 25.56 -9.02 -4.91
N ILE A 31 26.25 -10.14 -5.11
CA ILE A 31 25.97 -11.03 -6.24
C ILE A 31 24.54 -11.55 -6.00
N THR A 32 23.55 -10.87 -6.58
CA THR A 32 22.14 -11.30 -6.51
C THR A 32 21.98 -12.53 -7.39
N PHE A 33 22.21 -13.71 -6.82
CA PHE A 33 21.75 -14.95 -7.43
C PHE A 33 20.23 -14.81 -7.66
N PRO A 34 19.68 -15.18 -8.84
CA PRO A 34 18.24 -15.14 -9.10
C PRO A 34 17.51 -16.12 -8.17
N GLN A 35 17.17 -15.69 -6.95
CA GLN A 35 16.57 -16.56 -5.92
C GLN A 35 15.24 -17.18 -6.35
N TRP A 36 14.58 -16.62 -7.38
CA TRP A 36 13.37 -17.16 -7.99
C TRP A 36 13.59 -18.36 -8.92
N GLU A 37 14.83 -18.66 -9.30
CA GLU A 37 15.22 -19.84 -10.09
C GLU A 37 15.51 -21.07 -9.22
N GLU A 38 15.59 -20.92 -7.90
CA GLU A 38 15.83 -22.04 -6.99
C GLU A 38 14.64 -23.02 -6.95
N GLU A 39 14.94 -24.31 -6.82
CA GLU A 39 13.93 -25.35 -6.68
C GLU A 39 13.09 -25.18 -5.41
N ARG A 40 11.80 -25.49 -5.54
CA ARG A 40 10.82 -25.36 -4.47
C ARG A 40 10.84 -26.58 -3.55
N TYR A 41 10.56 -26.34 -2.27
CA TYR A 41 10.19 -27.43 -1.36
C TYR A 41 8.80 -27.97 -1.69
N THR A 42 8.71 -29.27 -1.96
CA THR A 42 7.48 -29.96 -2.37
C THR A 42 6.68 -30.52 -1.18
N ASP A 43 7.30 -30.60 0.00
CA ASP A 43 6.73 -31.16 1.25
C ASP A 43 5.91 -30.13 2.08
N GLY A 44 5.64 -28.97 1.49
CA GLY A 44 4.94 -27.86 2.13
C GLY A 44 5.79 -27.03 3.09
N SER A 45 7.04 -27.42 3.35
CA SER A 45 7.98 -26.65 4.18
C SER A 45 8.30 -25.30 3.51
N LYS A 46 8.49 -24.27 4.33
CA LYS A 46 8.74 -22.89 3.88
C LYS A 46 10.21 -22.51 3.96
N TRP A 47 10.95 -23.21 4.79
CA TRP A 47 12.37 -23.05 5.05
C TRP A 47 12.88 -24.33 5.73
N LYS A 48 14.17 -24.60 5.60
CA LYS A 48 14.91 -25.61 6.36
C LYS A 48 15.68 -24.98 7.51
N PHE A 49 16.18 -23.77 7.31
CA PHE A 49 16.89 -22.99 8.33
C PHE A 49 16.30 -21.59 8.48
N LEU A 50 16.20 -21.10 9.72
CA LEU A 50 15.74 -19.77 10.09
C LEU A 50 16.43 -19.30 11.39
N GLU A 51 17.29 -18.29 11.27
CA GLU A 51 17.95 -17.62 12.39
C GLU A 51 17.69 -16.11 12.35
N HIS A 52 17.35 -15.51 13.50
CA HIS A 52 17.15 -14.07 13.63
C HIS A 52 17.39 -13.58 15.07
N LYS A 53 17.64 -12.28 15.24
CA LYS A 53 17.89 -11.66 16.56
C LYS A 53 16.64 -11.37 17.40
N GLY A 54 15.45 -11.60 16.85
CA GLY A 54 14.19 -11.34 17.53
C GLY A 54 13.69 -9.91 17.27
N PRO A 55 12.61 -9.49 17.96
CA PRO A 55 12.04 -8.16 17.74
C PRO A 55 12.79 -7.08 18.52
N VAL A 56 12.71 -5.84 18.02
CA VAL A 56 13.07 -4.63 18.76
C VAL A 56 11.83 -4.11 19.49
N PHE A 57 11.90 -4.03 20.82
CA PHE A 57 10.83 -3.46 21.63
C PHE A 57 10.73 -1.95 21.49
N ALA A 58 9.52 -1.43 21.66
CA ALA A 58 9.32 0.02 21.77
C ALA A 58 10.07 0.56 23.00
N PRO A 59 10.74 1.73 22.91
CA PRO A 59 11.43 2.35 24.03
C PRO A 59 10.54 2.48 25.27
N PRO A 60 11.08 2.37 26.49
CA PRO A 60 10.33 2.61 27.72
C PRO A 60 9.74 4.02 27.73
N TYR A 61 8.68 4.21 28.52
CA TYR A 61 8.09 5.53 28.68
C TYR A 61 9.03 6.44 29.46
N GLU A 62 9.21 7.66 28.96
CA GLU A 62 9.91 8.74 29.65
C GLU A 62 8.86 9.68 30.27
N PRO A 63 8.79 9.79 31.61
CA PRO A 63 7.85 10.67 32.29
C PRO A 63 8.01 12.13 31.86
N LEU A 64 6.91 12.88 31.96
CA LEU A 64 6.89 14.29 31.62
C LEU A 64 7.84 15.10 32.55
N PRO A 65 8.54 16.11 32.01
CA PRO A 65 9.27 17.07 32.83
C PRO A 65 8.35 17.77 33.85
N SER A 66 8.89 18.12 35.01
CA SER A 66 8.11 18.70 36.12
C SER A 66 7.41 20.03 35.80
N ASN A 67 7.85 20.73 34.75
CA ASN A 67 7.25 21.97 34.27
C ASN A 67 6.03 21.75 33.36
N VAL A 68 5.77 20.53 32.90
CA VAL A 68 4.60 20.18 32.07
C VAL A 68 3.54 19.57 32.97
N LYS A 69 2.37 20.21 33.07
CA LYS A 69 1.37 19.87 34.09
C LYS A 69 0.08 19.36 33.47
N PHE A 70 -0.53 18.38 34.13
CA PHE A 70 -1.90 17.96 33.89
C PHE A 70 -2.84 18.68 34.87
N TYR A 71 -4.02 19.10 34.39
CA TYR A 71 -5.04 19.72 35.23
C TYR A 71 -6.36 18.97 35.16
N TYR A 72 -7.00 18.85 36.31
CA TYR A 72 -8.35 18.35 36.45
C TYR A 72 -9.21 19.37 37.20
N ASP A 73 -10.32 19.80 36.59
CA ASP A 73 -11.22 20.80 37.15
C ASP A 73 -10.49 22.11 37.54
N GLY A 74 -9.58 22.54 36.66
CA GLY A 74 -8.74 23.72 36.84
C GLY A 74 -7.58 23.57 37.85
N LYS A 75 -7.46 22.43 38.54
CA LYS A 75 -6.42 22.20 39.55
C LYS A 75 -5.32 21.28 39.02
N HIS A 76 -4.07 21.65 39.30
CA HIS A 76 -2.91 20.81 38.97
C HIS A 76 -2.98 19.47 39.69
N MET A 77 -2.72 18.39 38.96
CA MET A 77 -2.69 17.03 39.48
C MET A 77 -1.57 16.24 38.82
N LYS A 78 -0.66 15.68 39.62
CA LYS A 78 0.38 14.78 39.14
C LYS A 78 -0.20 13.38 38.96
N LEU A 79 -0.01 12.80 37.78
CA LEU A 79 -0.46 11.45 37.46
C LEU A 79 0.62 10.41 37.84
N SER A 80 0.20 9.17 38.06
CA SER A 80 1.10 8.02 38.12
C SER A 80 1.74 7.77 36.74
N PRO A 81 2.96 7.19 36.63
CA PRO A 81 3.62 6.99 35.34
C PRO A 81 2.78 6.22 34.31
N GLU A 82 2.04 5.20 34.75
CA GLU A 82 1.16 4.39 33.90
C GLU A 82 -0.03 5.22 33.37
N SER A 83 -0.67 5.99 34.25
CA SER A 83 -1.75 6.91 33.90
C SER A 83 -1.27 8.05 33.01
N GLU A 84 -0.07 8.58 33.29
CA GLU A 84 0.57 9.67 32.54
C GLU A 84 0.89 9.24 31.11
N GLU A 85 1.49 8.05 30.90
CA GLU A 85 1.77 7.51 29.57
C GLU A 85 0.50 7.51 28.69
N VAL A 86 -0.61 7.01 29.24
CA VAL A 86 -1.90 6.94 28.53
C VAL A 86 -2.48 8.32 28.26
N ALA A 87 -2.41 9.24 29.23
CA ALA A 87 -2.82 10.63 29.04
C ALA A 87 -2.03 11.30 27.90
N THR A 88 -0.74 10.98 27.74
CA THR A 88 0.07 11.54 26.65
C THR A 88 -0.43 11.11 25.26
N PHE A 89 -1.02 9.91 25.12
CA PHE A 89 -1.54 9.46 23.83
C PHE A 89 -2.72 10.29 23.37
N PHE A 90 -3.62 10.64 24.29
CA PHE A 90 -4.75 11.53 24.00
C PHE A 90 -4.26 12.96 23.73
N ALA A 91 -3.33 13.47 24.55
CA ALA A 91 -2.76 14.81 24.38
C ALA A 91 -2.07 15.00 23.02
N LYS A 92 -1.29 14.02 22.55
CA LYS A 92 -0.66 14.04 21.20
C LYS A 92 -1.67 14.08 20.05
N MET A 93 -2.93 13.76 20.32
CA MET A 93 -4.01 13.73 19.35
C MET A 93 -5.04 14.84 19.56
N LEU A 94 -4.79 15.82 20.43
CA LEU A 94 -5.80 16.79 20.84
C LEU A 94 -6.42 17.55 19.64
N ASP A 95 -5.61 17.92 18.64
CA ASP A 95 -6.06 18.60 17.41
C ASP A 95 -6.62 17.65 16.33
N HIS A 96 -6.66 16.34 16.59
CA HIS A 96 -7.13 15.36 15.62
C HIS A 96 -8.62 15.10 15.79
N GLU A 97 -9.38 15.05 14.69
CA GLU A 97 -10.81 14.69 14.62
C GLU A 97 -11.24 13.44 15.42
N TYR A 98 -10.34 12.51 15.77
CA TYR A 98 -10.72 11.38 16.61
C TYR A 98 -11.11 11.81 18.03
N THR A 99 -10.46 12.84 18.59
CA THR A 99 -10.71 13.27 19.98
C THR A 99 -12.05 14.00 20.16
N THR A 100 -12.71 14.36 19.05
CA THR A 100 -14.07 14.92 19.05
C THR A 100 -15.15 13.85 18.94
N LYS A 101 -14.82 12.61 18.54
CA LYS A 101 -15.79 11.51 18.41
C LYS A 101 -16.16 10.91 19.76
N ASP A 102 -17.45 10.77 20.04
CA ASP A 102 -17.95 10.25 21.32
C ASP A 102 -17.48 8.82 21.63
N ILE A 103 -17.52 7.93 20.64
CA ILE A 103 -17.04 6.53 20.79
C ILE A 103 -15.56 6.52 21.19
N PHE A 104 -14.74 7.35 20.54
CA PHE A 104 -13.30 7.45 20.83
C PHE A 104 -13.07 7.93 22.27
N ARG A 105 -13.75 9.00 22.67
CA ARG A 105 -13.64 9.59 24.01
C ARG A 105 -14.10 8.61 25.09
N LYS A 106 -15.22 7.93 24.87
CA LYS A 106 -15.80 6.93 25.79
C LYS A 106 -14.84 5.76 26.00
N ASN A 107 -14.32 5.20 24.91
CA ASN A 107 -13.38 4.08 24.97
C ASN A 107 -12.04 4.47 25.60
N PHE A 108 -11.49 5.62 25.21
CA PHE A 108 -10.29 6.18 25.82
C PHE A 108 -10.45 6.31 27.33
N PHE A 109 -11.52 6.97 27.78
CA PHE A 109 -11.71 7.23 29.21
C PHE A 109 -11.91 5.93 30.01
N LYS A 110 -12.65 4.96 29.45
CA LYS A 110 -12.84 3.64 30.04
C LYS A 110 -11.53 2.90 30.23
N ASP A 111 -10.64 2.92 29.24
CA ASP A 111 -9.36 2.21 29.32
C ASP A 111 -8.32 2.98 30.13
N TRP A 112 -8.27 4.31 30.01
CA TRP A 112 -7.38 5.15 30.84
C TRP A 112 -7.68 4.97 32.32
N LYS A 113 -8.97 4.87 32.69
CA LYS A 113 -9.35 4.54 34.07
C LYS A 113 -8.76 3.22 34.57
N LYS A 114 -8.44 2.23 33.74
CA LYS A 114 -7.86 0.97 34.21
C LYS A 114 -6.41 1.14 34.67
N GLU A 115 -5.69 2.05 34.03
CA GLU A 115 -4.27 2.35 34.28
C GLU A 115 -4.06 3.37 35.42
N MET A 116 -5.14 3.94 35.96
CA MET A 116 -5.11 4.84 37.11
C MET A 116 -4.97 4.09 38.45
N SER A 117 -4.26 4.72 39.39
CA SER A 117 -4.31 4.38 40.82
C SER A 117 -5.73 4.56 41.39
N SER A 118 -5.96 4.03 42.59
CA SER A 118 -7.25 4.16 43.28
C SER A 118 -7.60 5.62 43.59
N GLU A 119 -6.60 6.43 43.97
CA GLU A 119 -6.75 7.86 44.25
C GLU A 119 -7.08 8.66 42.98
N GLU A 120 -6.42 8.33 41.87
CA GLU A 120 -6.70 8.95 40.56
C GLU A 120 -8.12 8.62 40.08
N LYS A 121 -8.54 7.35 40.18
CA LYS A 121 -9.90 6.90 39.79
C LYS A 121 -11.01 7.62 40.55
N ALA A 122 -10.78 7.91 41.82
CA ALA A 122 -11.73 8.61 42.69
C ALA A 122 -11.87 10.09 42.31
N LYS A 123 -10.76 10.75 41.91
CA LYS A 123 -10.76 12.16 41.52
C LYS A 123 -11.23 12.38 40.08
N ILE A 124 -10.70 11.60 39.14
CA ILE A 124 -10.93 11.78 37.70
C ILE A 124 -12.20 11.03 37.29
N THR A 125 -13.33 11.73 37.32
CA THR A 125 -14.66 11.16 37.05
C THR A 125 -15.24 11.60 35.71
N ASP A 126 -14.84 12.75 35.18
CA ASP A 126 -15.30 13.28 33.89
C ASP A 126 -14.13 13.72 32.99
N LEU A 127 -14.06 13.14 31.79
CA LEU A 127 -13.08 13.51 30.78
C LEU A 127 -13.17 14.99 30.38
N LYS A 128 -14.36 15.61 30.42
CA LYS A 128 -14.55 17.03 30.06
C LYS A 128 -13.84 17.99 31.02
N LYS A 129 -13.60 17.55 32.27
CA LYS A 129 -12.86 18.33 33.28
C LYS A 129 -11.34 18.17 33.15
N CYS A 130 -10.87 17.26 32.31
CA CYS A 130 -9.44 17.03 32.07
C CYS A 130 -8.90 18.04 31.07
N ASN A 131 -7.76 18.66 31.39
CA ASN A 131 -7.06 19.57 30.50
C ASN A 131 -5.70 18.98 30.10
N PHE A 132 -5.54 18.72 28.81
CA PHE A 132 -4.35 18.13 28.19
C PHE A 132 -3.53 19.13 27.39
N THR A 133 -3.85 20.44 27.46
CA THR A 133 -3.26 21.47 26.59
C THR A 133 -1.76 21.60 26.79
N GLU A 134 -1.27 21.70 28.03
CA GLU A 134 0.18 21.78 28.29
C GLU A 134 0.94 20.54 27.79
N LEU A 135 0.35 19.35 27.95
CA LEU A 135 0.92 18.10 27.41
C LEU A 135 0.99 18.15 25.87
N SER A 136 -0.09 18.60 25.23
CA SER A 136 -0.16 18.78 23.78
C SER A 136 0.91 19.74 23.29
N ASP A 137 1.04 20.91 23.92
CA ASP A 137 1.99 21.95 23.53
C ASP A 137 3.43 21.49 23.71
N TYR A 138 3.73 20.77 24.79
CA TYR A 138 5.02 20.11 24.99
C TYR A 138 5.38 19.16 23.83
N PHE A 139 4.45 18.29 23.41
CA PHE A 139 4.72 17.36 22.31
C PHE A 139 4.78 18.04 20.94
N LYS A 140 4.07 19.15 20.74
CA LYS A 140 4.23 20.00 19.54
C LYS A 140 5.63 20.60 19.50
N ALA A 141 6.08 21.21 20.60
CA ALA A 141 7.44 21.76 20.72
C ALA A 141 8.52 20.69 20.53
N GLN A 142 8.37 19.50 21.13
CA GLN A 142 9.28 18.38 20.88
C GLN A 142 9.31 17.94 19.40
N SER A 143 8.16 17.96 18.71
CA SER A 143 8.09 17.60 17.29
C SER A 143 8.82 18.63 16.43
N GLU A 144 8.71 19.91 16.75
CA GLU A 144 9.44 21.00 16.09
C GLU A 144 10.94 20.95 16.36
N ALA A 145 11.35 20.76 17.61
CA ALA A 145 12.76 20.55 17.98
C ALA A 145 13.34 19.32 17.26
N ARG A 146 12.57 18.23 17.15
CA ARG A 146 12.98 17.05 16.38
C ARG A 146 13.17 17.33 14.90
N LYS A 147 12.40 18.24 14.30
CA LYS A 147 12.59 18.64 12.88
C LYS A 147 13.84 19.51 12.69
N ALA A 148 14.28 20.21 13.74
CA ALA A 148 15.46 21.08 13.72
C ALA A 148 16.80 20.33 13.97
N MET A 149 16.77 19.10 14.49
CA MET A 149 17.98 18.28 14.70
C MET A 149 18.68 17.92 13.37
N THR A 150 20.00 17.81 13.42
CA THR A 150 20.86 17.34 12.32
C THR A 150 20.48 15.91 11.91
N LYS A 151 20.61 15.61 10.61
CA LYS A 151 20.19 14.33 10.02
C LYS A 151 21.14 13.17 10.34
N GLU A 152 22.37 13.46 10.74
CA GLU A 152 23.48 12.51 10.82
C GLU A 152 23.33 11.54 12.01
N ASP A 153 23.19 12.03 13.24
CA ASP A 153 23.10 11.17 14.44
C ASP A 153 21.91 10.21 14.41
N LYS A 154 20.77 10.67 13.89
CA LYS A 154 19.56 9.84 13.74
C LYS A 154 19.71 8.77 12.67
N LEU A 155 20.56 8.99 11.68
CA LEU A 155 20.77 8.02 10.60
C LEU A 155 21.63 6.86 11.13
N GLU A 156 22.70 7.18 11.85
CA GLU A 156 23.64 6.19 12.35
C GLU A 156 23.00 5.20 13.32
N GLU A 157 22.22 5.66 14.31
CA GLU A 157 21.51 4.78 15.24
C GLU A 157 20.52 3.86 14.51
N ASN A 158 19.80 4.40 13.52
CA ASN A 158 18.83 3.62 12.76
C ASN A 158 19.50 2.58 11.86
N GLU A 159 20.66 2.90 11.27
CA GLU A 159 21.45 1.98 10.46
C GLU A 159 22.04 0.85 11.31
N ARG A 160 22.60 1.17 12.49
CA ARG A 160 23.08 0.16 13.44
C ARG A 160 21.97 -0.82 13.82
N MET A 161 20.80 -0.30 14.20
CA MET A 161 19.62 -1.12 14.53
C MET A 161 19.14 -1.96 13.35
N LEU A 162 19.20 -1.42 12.13
CA LEU A 162 18.84 -2.16 10.92
C LEU A 162 19.84 -3.29 10.63
N GLN A 163 21.14 -3.07 10.83
CA GLN A 163 22.13 -4.11 10.58
C GLN A 163 22.03 -5.27 11.59
N GLU A 164 21.72 -4.94 12.86
CA GLU A 164 21.62 -5.94 13.91
C GLU A 164 20.29 -6.72 13.87
N TYR A 165 19.15 -6.03 13.74
CA TYR A 165 17.82 -6.65 13.86
C TYR A 165 17.02 -6.69 12.55
N GLY A 166 17.46 -5.97 11.53
CA GLY A 166 16.72 -5.82 10.28
C GLY A 166 16.85 -6.96 9.30
N PHE A 167 17.64 -7.98 9.63
CA PHE A 167 17.91 -9.13 8.76
C PHE A 167 17.78 -10.44 9.54
N CYS A 168 17.44 -11.50 8.82
CA CYS A 168 17.52 -12.88 9.27
C CYS A 168 18.34 -13.70 8.28
N ILE A 169 18.73 -14.90 8.69
CA ILE A 169 19.23 -15.94 7.79
C ILE A 169 18.08 -16.91 7.57
N MET A 170 17.63 -17.05 6.32
CA MET A 170 16.63 -18.04 5.94
C MET A 170 17.24 -18.94 4.85
N ASP A 171 17.31 -20.23 5.13
CA ASP A 171 18.10 -21.20 4.38
C ASP A 171 19.56 -20.70 4.23
N ASN A 172 19.99 -20.42 3.01
CA ASN A 172 21.35 -19.96 2.71
C ASN A 172 21.45 -18.45 2.47
N HIS A 173 20.36 -17.69 2.70
CA HIS A 173 20.24 -16.30 2.28
C HIS A 173 20.06 -15.35 3.47
N ARG A 174 20.79 -14.23 3.44
CA ARG A 174 20.54 -13.11 4.34
C ARG A 174 19.38 -12.28 3.81
N GLU A 175 18.26 -12.32 4.51
CA GLU A 175 17.00 -11.76 4.05
C GLU A 175 16.55 -10.60 4.93
N ARG A 176 16.03 -9.53 4.31
CA ARG A 176 15.58 -8.34 5.04
C ARG A 176 14.24 -8.64 5.73
N ILE A 177 14.08 -8.20 6.97
CA ILE A 177 12.84 -8.27 7.73
C ILE A 177 12.00 -7.02 7.43
N ALA A 178 10.68 -7.18 7.25
CA ALA A 178 9.80 -6.06 6.90
C ALA A 178 9.70 -5.03 8.05
N ASN A 179 9.24 -5.49 9.21
CA ASN A 179 9.02 -4.66 10.40
C ASN A 179 9.56 -5.40 11.62
N PHE A 180 10.85 -5.21 11.93
CA PHE A 180 11.48 -5.84 13.10
C PHE A 180 11.19 -5.10 14.42
N ARG A 181 10.65 -3.88 14.36
CA ARG A 181 10.24 -3.08 15.53
C ARG A 181 8.78 -3.37 15.88
N ILE A 182 8.53 -3.68 17.15
CA ILE A 182 7.16 -3.87 17.65
C ILE A 182 6.45 -2.50 17.68
N GLU A 183 5.18 -2.49 17.30
CA GLU A 183 4.35 -1.29 17.37
C GLU A 183 4.31 -0.74 18.81
N PRO A 184 4.58 0.56 19.02
CA PRO A 184 4.49 1.17 20.34
C PRO A 184 3.03 1.21 20.85
N PRO A 185 2.84 1.28 22.19
CA PRO A 185 1.53 1.49 22.77
C PRO A 185 0.91 2.81 22.28
N GLY A 186 -0.41 2.90 22.35
CA GLY A 186 -1.14 4.11 21.94
C GLY A 186 -2.63 3.87 21.81
N LEU A 187 -3.37 4.84 21.27
CA LEU A 187 -4.82 4.68 21.08
C LEU A 187 -5.12 4.02 19.72
N PHE A 188 -6.06 3.07 19.72
CA PHE A 188 -6.50 2.40 18.50
C PHE A 188 -7.32 3.36 17.63
N ARG A 189 -6.91 3.52 16.38
CA ARG A 189 -7.55 4.39 15.39
C ARG A 189 -8.15 3.54 14.28
N GLY A 190 -9.21 2.81 14.62
CA GLY A 190 -9.99 2.05 13.65
C GLY A 190 -10.58 2.99 12.59
N ARG A 191 -10.55 2.56 11.33
CA ARG A 191 -11.06 3.35 10.19
C ARG A 191 -12.59 3.37 10.19
N GLY A 192 -13.17 4.45 9.63
CA GLY A 192 -14.61 4.67 9.66
C GLY A 192 -15.15 4.84 11.07
N ASP A 193 -16.38 4.38 11.30
CA ASP A 193 -17.04 4.41 12.61
C ASP A 193 -16.79 3.11 13.39
N HIS A 194 -15.51 2.81 13.56
CA HIS A 194 -15.08 1.60 14.25
C HIS A 194 -15.46 1.65 15.75
N PRO A 195 -16.20 0.66 16.27
CA PRO A 195 -16.74 0.69 17.63
C PRO A 195 -15.65 0.69 18.72
N LYS A 196 -14.49 0.10 18.42
CA LYS A 196 -13.31 0.05 19.29
C LYS A 196 -12.33 1.24 19.19
N MET A 197 -12.62 2.27 18.37
CA MET A 197 -11.71 3.43 18.28
C MET A 197 -11.51 4.07 19.66
N GLY A 198 -10.31 4.55 19.96
CA GLY A 198 -9.96 5.15 21.26
C GLY A 198 -9.55 4.15 22.35
N MET A 199 -9.78 2.85 22.16
CA MET A 199 -9.28 1.83 23.08
C MET A 199 -7.75 1.81 23.16
N LEU A 200 -7.21 1.46 24.31
CA LEU A 200 -5.77 1.43 24.57
C LEU A 200 -5.12 0.20 23.92
N LYS A 201 -4.22 0.41 22.96
CA LYS A 201 -3.27 -0.60 22.50
C LYS A 201 -2.16 -0.71 23.53
N ARG A 202 -2.12 -1.83 24.24
CA ARG A 202 -1.16 -2.04 25.32
C ARG A 202 0.25 -2.24 24.80
N ARG A 203 1.23 -1.97 25.66
CA ARG A 203 2.63 -2.26 25.37
C ARG A 203 2.85 -3.78 25.37
N ILE A 204 3.38 -4.30 24.26
CA ILE A 204 3.74 -5.71 24.13
C ILE A 204 5.01 -5.99 24.93
N ARG A 205 5.00 -7.05 25.73
CA ARG A 205 6.11 -7.48 26.58
C ARG A 205 6.75 -8.77 26.04
N PRO A 206 7.98 -9.13 26.46
CA PRO A 206 8.59 -10.40 26.09
C PRO A 206 7.70 -11.62 26.35
N LYS A 207 6.95 -11.62 27.46
CA LYS A 207 5.99 -12.68 27.82
C LYS A 207 4.78 -12.82 26.88
N ASP A 208 4.57 -11.87 25.97
CA ASP A 208 3.51 -11.91 24.96
C ASP A 208 4.02 -12.44 23.61
N ILE A 209 5.35 -12.56 23.45
CA ILE A 209 6.04 -12.83 22.19
C ILE A 209 6.31 -14.32 22.01
N ILE A 210 5.93 -14.83 20.84
CA ILE A 210 6.26 -16.17 20.36
C ILE A 210 7.35 -16.03 19.29
N ILE A 211 8.47 -16.70 19.49
CA ILE A 211 9.61 -16.78 18.55
C ILE A 211 9.47 -18.03 17.69
N ASN A 212 9.79 -17.92 16.40
CA ASN A 212 9.88 -19.06 15.48
C ASN A 212 11.22 -19.07 14.75
N CYS A 213 12.01 -20.12 14.97
CA CYS A 213 13.35 -20.31 14.39
C CYS A 213 13.63 -21.79 14.16
N SER A 214 14.72 -22.15 13.49
CA SER A 214 15.18 -23.55 13.41
C SER A 214 15.52 -24.11 14.79
N LYS A 215 15.54 -25.45 14.91
CA LYS A 215 16.05 -26.13 16.12
C LYS A 215 17.57 -26.02 16.26
N ASP A 216 18.26 -25.88 15.13
CA ASP A 216 19.70 -25.84 14.96
C ASP A 216 20.26 -24.41 14.79
N SER A 217 19.43 -23.37 14.96
CA SER A 217 19.90 -21.98 14.92
C SER A 217 20.22 -21.41 16.30
N LYS A 218 20.93 -20.29 16.33
CA LYS A 218 21.08 -19.51 17.56
C LYS A 218 19.75 -18.83 17.91
N HIS A 219 19.10 -19.33 18.95
CA HIS A 219 17.84 -18.75 19.43
C HIS A 219 18.04 -17.31 19.93
N PRO A 220 17.11 -16.37 19.62
CA PRO A 220 17.18 -15.01 20.13
C PRO A 220 16.94 -14.99 21.64
N GLU A 221 17.79 -14.26 22.36
CA GLU A 221 17.66 -14.09 23.81
C GLU A 221 16.66 -12.99 24.16
N PRO A 222 15.77 -13.20 25.14
CA PRO A 222 14.88 -12.15 25.62
C PRO A 222 15.67 -11.07 26.36
N PRO A 223 15.12 -9.84 26.50
CA PRO A 223 15.72 -8.81 27.34
C PRO A 223 16.05 -9.34 28.75
N PRO A 224 17.16 -8.90 29.37
CA PRO A 224 17.60 -9.41 30.67
C PRO A 224 16.49 -9.43 31.72
N GLY A 225 16.39 -10.54 32.46
CA GLY A 225 15.37 -10.73 33.50
C GLY A 225 13.96 -11.06 32.98
N THR A 226 13.78 -11.26 31.67
CA THR A 226 12.49 -11.61 31.07
C THR A 226 12.53 -12.96 30.35
N LYS A 227 11.37 -13.46 29.92
CA LYS A 227 11.23 -14.69 29.13
C LYS A 227 10.28 -14.46 27.97
N TRP A 228 10.53 -15.14 26.86
CA TRP A 228 9.56 -15.26 25.78
C TRP A 228 8.31 -16.01 26.25
N LYS A 229 7.17 -15.77 25.59
CA LYS A 229 5.97 -16.60 25.78
C LYS A 229 6.24 -18.04 25.40
N GLU A 230 6.89 -18.22 24.25
CA GLU A 230 7.16 -19.50 23.64
C GLU A 230 8.27 -19.34 22.59
N VAL A 231 9.10 -20.38 22.42
CA VAL A 231 9.99 -20.55 21.28
C VAL A 231 9.56 -21.82 20.56
N ARG A 232 9.25 -21.74 19.27
CA ARG A 232 8.83 -22.88 18.45
C ARG A 232 9.63 -22.98 17.16
N HIS A 233 9.46 -24.12 16.49
CA HIS A 233 10.21 -24.50 15.30
C HIS A 233 9.26 -25.01 14.20
N ASP A 234 8.32 -24.16 13.80
CA ASP A 234 7.30 -24.47 12.80
C ASP A 234 7.75 -24.02 11.41
N ASN A 235 8.26 -24.97 10.62
CA ASN A 235 8.72 -24.74 9.26
C ASN A 235 7.60 -24.69 8.21
N LYS A 236 6.32 -24.84 8.61
CA LYS A 236 5.17 -24.73 7.69
C LYS A 236 4.66 -23.29 7.58
N VAL A 237 5.11 -22.39 8.45
CA VAL A 237 4.75 -20.97 8.46
C VAL A 237 5.92 -20.06 8.03
N THR A 238 5.63 -18.79 7.75
CA THR A 238 6.62 -17.83 7.22
C THR A 238 6.92 -16.65 8.16
N TRP A 239 6.38 -16.67 9.38
CA TRP A 239 6.59 -15.61 10.36
C TRP A 239 7.76 -15.98 11.28
N LEU A 240 8.47 -14.95 11.72
CA LEU A 240 9.65 -15.04 12.59
C LEU A 240 9.24 -14.81 14.05
N VAL A 241 8.35 -13.84 14.25
CA VAL A 241 7.84 -13.45 15.57
C VAL A 241 6.33 -13.27 15.48
N SER A 242 5.59 -13.66 16.51
CA SER A 242 4.16 -13.36 16.60
C SER A 242 3.72 -12.98 18.02
N TRP A 243 2.60 -12.26 18.12
CA TRP A 243 1.92 -11.95 19.38
C TRP A 243 0.43 -11.71 19.15
N THR A 244 -0.36 -11.80 20.22
CA THR A 244 -1.79 -11.47 20.19
C THR A 244 -1.99 -10.00 20.60
N GLU A 245 -2.60 -9.20 19.74
CA GLU A 245 -2.96 -7.81 20.08
C GLU A 245 -4.27 -7.75 20.87
N ASN A 246 -4.43 -6.74 21.72
CA ASN A 246 -5.47 -6.72 22.76
C ASN A 246 -6.81 -6.08 22.34
N ILE A 247 -6.89 -5.46 21.17
CA ILE A 247 -8.09 -4.78 20.68
C ILE A 247 -9.05 -5.79 20.06
N GLN A 248 -8.60 -6.61 19.10
CA GLN A 248 -9.43 -7.61 18.42
C GLN A 248 -9.04 -9.06 18.78
N GLY A 249 -8.01 -9.26 19.61
CA GLY A 249 -7.49 -10.60 19.90
C GLY A 249 -6.80 -11.25 18.69
N SER A 250 -6.48 -10.47 17.66
CA SER A 250 -5.87 -10.98 16.44
C SER A 250 -4.37 -11.25 16.62
N ILE A 251 -3.82 -12.17 15.85
CA ILE A 251 -2.38 -12.45 15.85
C ILE A 251 -1.68 -11.49 14.89
N LYS A 252 -0.64 -10.82 15.38
CA LYS A 252 0.29 -9.98 14.63
C LYS A 252 1.59 -10.74 14.39
N TYR A 253 2.27 -10.40 13.31
CA TYR A 253 3.46 -11.12 12.86
C TYR A 253 4.57 -10.17 12.42
N ILE A 254 5.82 -10.55 12.69
CA ILE A 254 7.00 -10.08 11.97
C ILE A 254 7.28 -11.10 10.86
N MET A 255 7.36 -10.62 9.63
CA MET A 255 7.63 -11.41 8.44
C MET A 255 8.73 -10.74 7.61
N LEU A 256 9.28 -11.50 6.66
CA LEU A 256 10.24 -10.99 5.70
C LEU A 256 9.69 -9.86 4.82
N ASN A 257 10.63 -9.02 4.37
CA ASN A 257 10.39 -7.90 3.46
C ASN A 257 9.82 -8.39 2.12
N PRO A 258 8.99 -7.58 1.43
CA PRO A 258 8.48 -7.93 0.10
C PRO A 258 9.53 -8.31 -0.95
N SER A 259 10.79 -7.88 -0.82
CA SER A 259 11.90 -8.26 -1.71
C SER A 259 12.44 -9.68 -1.47
N SER A 260 12.09 -10.32 -0.34
CA SER A 260 12.58 -11.67 -0.02
C SER A 260 12.04 -12.73 -0.96
N ARG A 261 12.80 -13.81 -1.16
CA ARG A 261 12.41 -14.94 -2.02
C ARG A 261 10.99 -15.42 -1.75
N ILE A 262 10.68 -15.72 -0.48
CA ILE A 262 9.39 -16.33 -0.11
C ILE A 262 8.18 -15.39 -0.34
N LYS A 263 8.41 -14.06 -0.30
CA LYS A 263 7.37 -13.08 -0.59
C LYS A 263 7.25 -12.84 -2.09
N GLY A 264 8.38 -12.68 -2.78
CA GLY A 264 8.45 -12.51 -4.23
C GLY A 264 7.82 -13.70 -4.97
N GLU A 265 8.17 -14.93 -4.58
CA GLU A 265 7.64 -16.15 -5.18
C GLU A 265 6.12 -16.28 -5.03
N LYS A 266 5.58 -15.98 -3.85
CA LYS A 266 4.12 -15.97 -3.63
C LYS A 266 3.44 -14.87 -4.45
N ASP A 267 4.08 -13.71 -4.60
CA ASP A 267 3.57 -12.62 -5.43
C ASP A 267 3.57 -12.99 -6.92
N TRP A 268 4.61 -13.67 -7.39
CA TRP A 268 4.70 -14.24 -8.73
C TRP A 268 3.61 -15.30 -8.97
N GLN A 269 3.48 -16.30 -8.09
CA GLN A 269 2.44 -17.34 -8.19
C GLN A 269 1.01 -16.78 -8.19
N LYS A 270 0.78 -15.68 -7.45
CA LYS A 270 -0.49 -14.94 -7.45
C LYS A 270 -0.81 -14.45 -8.87
N TYR A 271 0.16 -13.87 -9.58
CA TYR A 271 -0.04 -13.43 -10.96
C TYR A 271 -0.16 -14.60 -11.94
N GLU A 272 0.61 -15.68 -11.79
CA GLU A 272 0.45 -16.89 -12.61
C GLU A 272 -0.94 -17.52 -12.46
N THR A 273 -1.51 -17.49 -11.26
CA THR A 273 -2.89 -17.96 -11.04
C THR A 273 -3.90 -17.06 -11.75
N ALA A 274 -3.68 -15.75 -11.78
CA ALA A 274 -4.52 -14.83 -12.55
C ALA A 274 -4.37 -15.01 -14.08
N ARG A 275 -3.18 -15.37 -14.58
CA ARG A 275 -2.96 -15.74 -16.00
C ARG A 275 -3.63 -17.05 -16.37
N ARG A 276 -3.63 -18.04 -15.46
CA ARG A 276 -4.40 -19.28 -15.66
C ARG A 276 -5.90 -18.99 -15.74
N LEU A 277 -6.42 -18.09 -14.91
CA LEU A 277 -7.81 -17.63 -15.00
C LEU A 277 -8.10 -17.03 -16.38
N LYS A 278 -7.21 -16.19 -16.95
CA LYS A 278 -7.38 -15.62 -18.30
C LYS A 278 -7.72 -16.70 -19.36
N LYS A 279 -7.10 -17.87 -19.28
CA LYS A 279 -7.29 -18.96 -20.25
C LYS A 279 -8.66 -19.66 -20.14
N CYS A 280 -9.32 -19.59 -18.99
CA CYS A 280 -10.59 -20.28 -18.75
C CYS A 280 -11.75 -19.36 -18.34
N VAL A 281 -11.52 -18.05 -18.24
CA VAL A 281 -12.50 -17.09 -17.74
C VAL A 281 -13.78 -17.09 -18.58
N ASP A 282 -13.68 -17.25 -19.90
CA ASP A 282 -14.87 -17.23 -20.77
C ASP A 282 -15.75 -18.47 -20.56
N ARG A 283 -15.14 -19.64 -20.28
CA ARG A 283 -15.89 -20.85 -19.86
C ARG A 283 -16.63 -20.60 -18.55
N ILE A 284 -15.97 -19.97 -17.56
CA ILE A 284 -16.58 -19.63 -16.27
C ILE A 284 -17.73 -18.63 -16.46
N ARG A 285 -17.55 -17.65 -17.36
CA ARG A 285 -18.57 -16.66 -17.71
C ARG A 285 -19.80 -17.28 -18.33
N THR A 286 -19.60 -18.20 -19.27
CA THR A 286 -20.71 -18.97 -19.86
C THR A 286 -21.44 -19.77 -18.79
N GLN A 287 -20.70 -20.44 -17.90
CA GLN A 287 -21.30 -21.25 -16.84
C GLN A 287 -22.17 -20.42 -15.89
N TYR A 288 -21.65 -19.31 -15.33
CA TYR A 288 -22.46 -18.52 -14.40
C TYR A 288 -23.67 -17.86 -15.09
N ARG A 289 -23.58 -17.57 -16.40
CA ARG A 289 -24.71 -17.04 -17.19
C ARG A 289 -25.83 -18.06 -17.33
N GLU A 290 -25.49 -19.33 -17.48
CA GLU A 290 -26.47 -20.42 -17.47
C GLU A 290 -27.02 -20.67 -16.06
N ASP A 291 -26.17 -20.61 -15.03
CA ASP A 291 -26.57 -20.77 -13.63
C ASP A 291 -27.63 -19.74 -13.18
N TRP A 292 -27.70 -18.56 -13.80
CA TRP A 292 -28.78 -17.59 -13.55
C TRP A 292 -30.18 -18.13 -13.83
N LYS A 293 -30.29 -19.20 -14.63
CA LYS A 293 -31.55 -19.87 -15.00
C LYS A 293 -31.84 -21.09 -14.11
N SER A 294 -30.94 -21.47 -13.21
CA SER A 294 -31.07 -22.66 -12.36
C SER A 294 -32.39 -22.67 -11.59
N LYS A 295 -32.92 -23.85 -11.27
CA LYS A 295 -34.09 -23.96 -10.39
C LYS A 295 -33.72 -23.69 -8.92
N GLU A 296 -32.46 -23.82 -8.56
CA GLU A 296 -31.98 -23.62 -7.19
C GLU A 296 -31.56 -22.17 -6.92
N MET A 297 -32.15 -21.56 -5.89
CA MET A 297 -31.85 -20.18 -5.49
C MET A 297 -30.37 -19.97 -5.13
N ARG A 298 -29.77 -20.93 -4.41
CA ARG A 298 -28.35 -20.89 -4.03
C ARG A 298 -27.42 -20.79 -5.24
N ILE A 299 -27.73 -21.51 -6.32
CA ILE A 299 -26.95 -21.46 -7.57
C ILE A 299 -27.10 -20.09 -8.24
N ARG A 300 -28.32 -19.55 -8.31
CA ARG A 300 -28.55 -18.20 -8.86
C ARG A 300 -27.80 -17.12 -8.07
N GLN A 301 -27.89 -17.14 -6.73
CA GLN A 301 -27.21 -16.18 -5.87
C GLN A 301 -25.70 -16.23 -6.06
N ARG A 302 -25.11 -17.44 -6.02
CA ARG A 302 -23.68 -17.66 -6.30
C ARG A 302 -23.27 -17.09 -7.67
N ALA A 303 -24.06 -17.36 -8.71
CA ALA A 303 -23.77 -16.91 -10.06
C ALA A 303 -23.88 -15.39 -10.25
N VAL A 304 -24.85 -14.74 -9.59
CA VAL A 304 -24.97 -13.27 -9.59
C VAL A 304 -23.84 -12.62 -8.77
N ALA A 305 -23.49 -13.18 -7.61
CA ALA A 305 -22.35 -12.70 -6.84
C ALA A 305 -21.03 -12.84 -7.62
N LEU A 306 -20.82 -13.96 -8.30
CA LEU A 306 -19.65 -14.16 -9.17
C LEU A 306 -19.62 -13.16 -10.34
N TYR A 307 -20.77 -12.86 -10.94
CA TYR A 307 -20.90 -11.81 -11.96
C TYR A 307 -20.48 -10.44 -11.43
N PHE A 308 -20.91 -10.04 -10.23
CA PHE A 308 -20.48 -8.76 -9.63
C PHE A 308 -18.99 -8.74 -9.30
N ILE A 309 -18.40 -9.84 -8.83
CA ILE A 309 -16.96 -9.94 -8.61
C ILE A 309 -16.18 -9.84 -9.93
N ASP A 310 -16.64 -10.49 -11.00
CA ASP A 310 -16.00 -10.44 -12.32
C ASP A 310 -16.15 -9.07 -12.99
N LYS A 311 -17.34 -8.48 -13.01
CA LYS A 311 -17.58 -7.23 -13.75
C LYS A 311 -17.19 -5.98 -13.00
N LEU A 312 -17.46 -5.94 -11.69
CA LEU A 312 -17.29 -4.75 -10.86
C LEU A 312 -16.06 -4.83 -9.96
N ALA A 313 -15.30 -5.92 -10.05
CA ALA A 313 -14.12 -6.17 -9.22
C ALA A 313 -14.42 -5.99 -7.71
N LEU A 314 -15.62 -6.38 -7.27
CA LEU A 314 -15.98 -6.34 -5.84
C LEU A 314 -15.11 -7.33 -5.06
N ARG A 315 -14.86 -7.03 -3.78
CA ARG A 315 -14.22 -7.98 -2.87
C ARG A 315 -15.23 -9.03 -2.43
N ALA A 316 -14.75 -10.21 -2.04
CA ALA A 316 -15.60 -11.33 -1.63
C ALA A 316 -16.59 -10.95 -0.52
N GLY A 317 -16.18 -10.20 0.51
CA GLY A 317 -17.05 -9.80 1.62
C GLY A 317 -17.26 -10.94 2.61
N ASN A 318 -16.29 -11.14 3.52
CA ASN A 318 -16.48 -12.07 4.63
C ASN A 318 -17.41 -11.43 5.66
N GLU A 319 -18.27 -12.25 6.27
CA GLU A 319 -19.02 -11.87 7.46
C GLU A 319 -18.08 -11.37 8.57
N LYS A 320 -18.58 -10.42 9.34
CA LYS A 320 -17.87 -9.80 10.46
C LYS A 320 -18.76 -9.85 11.67
N GLU A 321 -18.13 -9.97 12.83
CA GLU A 321 -18.83 -9.90 14.10
C GLU A 321 -19.37 -8.48 14.32
N GLU A 322 -20.67 -8.39 14.56
CA GLU A 322 -21.39 -7.15 14.79
C GLU A 322 -20.90 -6.48 16.08
N GLY A 323 -20.75 -5.16 16.06
CA GLY A 323 -20.24 -4.40 17.22
C GLY A 323 -18.73 -4.53 17.49
N GLU A 324 -18.03 -5.43 16.80
CA GLU A 324 -16.58 -5.65 16.98
C GLU A 324 -15.74 -4.92 15.93
N THR A 325 -16.32 -4.69 14.75
CA THR A 325 -15.66 -4.04 13.60
C THR A 325 -16.53 -2.94 13.02
N ALA A 326 -15.95 -2.07 12.19
CA ALA A 326 -16.73 -1.10 11.43
C ALA A 326 -17.62 -1.81 10.41
N ASP A 327 -18.91 -1.47 10.38
CA ASP A 327 -19.88 -2.04 9.44
C ASP A 327 -19.46 -1.71 8.00
N THR A 328 -18.99 -2.73 7.31
CA THR A 328 -18.44 -2.63 5.97
C THR A 328 -18.59 -3.97 5.28
N VAL A 329 -19.12 -3.92 4.06
CA VAL A 329 -19.56 -5.11 3.32
C VAL A 329 -18.70 -5.36 2.08
N GLY A 330 -18.81 -6.57 1.55
CA GLY A 330 -18.35 -6.93 0.20
C GLY A 330 -19.41 -7.78 -0.49
N CYS A 331 -19.09 -8.35 -1.64
CA CYS A 331 -20.07 -8.95 -2.55
C CYS A 331 -20.98 -10.01 -1.91
N CYS A 332 -20.47 -10.90 -1.06
CA CYS A 332 -21.28 -11.95 -0.43
C CYS A 332 -22.03 -11.47 0.82
N SER A 333 -21.67 -10.30 1.36
CA SER A 333 -22.22 -9.77 2.61
C SER A 333 -22.99 -8.46 2.38
N VAL A 334 -23.40 -8.17 1.15
CA VAL A 334 -24.26 -7.02 0.87
C VAL A 334 -25.68 -7.32 1.33
N ARG A 335 -26.25 -6.37 2.06
CA ARG A 335 -27.66 -6.33 2.47
C ARG A 335 -28.56 -5.66 1.43
N VAL A 336 -29.87 -5.83 1.55
CA VAL A 336 -30.90 -5.26 0.66
C VAL A 336 -30.79 -3.73 0.56
N GLU A 337 -30.54 -3.03 1.67
CA GLU A 337 -30.42 -1.56 1.72
C GLU A 337 -29.32 -0.97 0.82
N HIS A 338 -28.31 -1.77 0.47
CA HIS A 338 -27.15 -1.32 -0.28
C HIS A 338 -27.36 -1.24 -1.79
N ILE A 339 -28.49 -1.76 -2.28
CA ILE A 339 -28.82 -1.74 -3.70
C ILE A 339 -30.20 -1.17 -3.96
N LYS A 340 -30.31 -0.44 -5.07
CA LYS A 340 -31.61 0.01 -5.62
C LYS A 340 -31.72 -0.42 -7.07
N LEU A 341 -32.90 -0.91 -7.44
CA LEU A 341 -33.18 -1.46 -8.75
C LEU A 341 -34.02 -0.47 -9.56
N TYR A 342 -33.51 -0.03 -10.70
CA TYR A 342 -34.20 0.85 -11.64
C TYR A 342 -34.43 0.11 -12.96
N PRO A 343 -35.70 -0.14 -13.35
CA PRO A 343 -36.00 -0.73 -14.66
C PRO A 343 -35.44 0.10 -15.81
N GLU A 344 -35.46 1.42 -15.69
CA GLU A 344 -34.82 2.38 -16.57
C GLU A 344 -34.25 3.55 -15.74
N ASN A 345 -33.04 4.01 -16.05
CA ASN A 345 -32.41 5.17 -15.43
C ASN A 345 -31.40 5.79 -16.40
N ASP A 346 -31.41 7.11 -16.57
CA ASP A 346 -30.48 7.85 -17.45
C ASP A 346 -30.40 7.26 -18.89
N GLY A 347 -31.53 6.78 -19.43
CA GLY A 347 -31.63 6.17 -20.76
C GLY A 347 -31.03 4.75 -20.86
N GLN A 348 -30.72 4.11 -19.74
CA GLN A 348 -30.23 2.73 -19.67
C GLN A 348 -31.25 1.82 -19.01
N GLU A 349 -31.46 0.63 -19.57
CA GLU A 349 -32.33 -0.38 -19.00
C GLU A 349 -31.61 -1.21 -17.92
N PHE A 350 -32.38 -1.70 -16.95
CA PHE A 350 -31.94 -2.64 -15.90
C PHE A 350 -30.74 -2.13 -15.09
N VAL A 351 -30.86 -0.93 -14.53
CA VAL A 351 -29.80 -0.28 -13.77
C VAL A 351 -29.85 -0.69 -12.29
N VAL A 352 -28.72 -1.13 -11.76
CA VAL A 352 -28.52 -1.39 -10.34
C VAL A 352 -27.66 -0.26 -9.78
N GLU A 353 -28.21 0.50 -8.84
CA GLU A 353 -27.45 1.45 -8.03
C GLU A 353 -26.90 0.72 -6.82
N PHE A 354 -25.59 0.76 -6.63
CA PHE A 354 -24.89 0.28 -5.45
C PHE A 354 -24.47 1.47 -4.60
N ASP A 355 -24.72 1.40 -3.30
CA ASP A 355 -24.25 2.38 -2.34
C ASP A 355 -23.95 1.72 -0.99
N PHE A 356 -22.67 1.47 -0.73
CA PHE A 356 -22.24 0.84 0.53
C PHE A 356 -20.83 1.20 0.92
N LEU A 357 -20.48 0.99 2.19
CA LEU A 357 -19.11 1.15 2.69
C LEU A 357 -18.33 -0.16 2.52
N GLY A 358 -17.30 -0.15 1.68
CA GLY A 358 -16.41 -1.28 1.48
C GLY A 358 -15.26 -1.33 2.49
N LYS A 359 -14.22 -2.11 2.16
CA LYS A 359 -12.98 -2.18 2.96
C LYS A 359 -12.47 -0.77 3.30
N ASP A 360 -12.04 -0.59 4.54
CA ASP A 360 -11.53 0.66 5.09
C ASP A 360 -12.58 1.78 5.16
N SER A 361 -13.87 1.42 5.13
CA SER A 361 -15.03 2.32 5.09
C SER A 361 -15.00 3.30 3.91
N ILE A 362 -14.42 2.85 2.78
CA ILE A 362 -14.44 3.60 1.52
C ILE A 362 -15.78 3.31 0.84
N ARG A 363 -16.56 4.36 0.60
CA ARG A 363 -17.84 4.27 -0.12
C ARG A 363 -17.63 3.72 -1.53
N TYR A 364 -18.41 2.72 -1.88
CA TYR A 364 -18.60 2.25 -3.25
C TYR A 364 -19.96 2.75 -3.70
N TYR A 365 -19.95 3.72 -4.60
CA TYR A 365 -21.13 4.24 -5.25
C TYR A 365 -21.01 3.98 -6.75
N ASN A 366 -21.98 3.30 -7.34
CA ASN A 366 -21.98 3.03 -8.78
C ASN A 366 -23.39 2.73 -9.29
N LYS A 367 -23.74 3.29 -10.46
CA LYS A 367 -24.95 2.90 -11.20
C LYS A 367 -24.51 2.06 -12.40
N VAL A 368 -24.94 0.81 -12.44
CA VAL A 368 -24.46 -0.15 -13.43
C VAL A 368 -25.64 -0.78 -14.16
N PRO A 369 -25.72 -0.67 -15.50
CA PRO A 369 -26.65 -1.47 -16.29
C PRO A 369 -26.22 -2.94 -16.23
N VAL A 370 -27.15 -3.83 -15.89
CA VAL A 370 -26.88 -5.27 -15.80
C VAL A 370 -27.72 -6.06 -16.79
N GLU A 371 -27.34 -7.32 -17.03
CA GLU A 371 -28.14 -8.19 -17.88
C GLU A 371 -29.54 -8.40 -17.28
N LYS A 372 -30.59 -8.39 -18.12
CA LYS A 372 -32.01 -8.51 -17.70
C LYS A 372 -32.27 -9.65 -16.71
N ARG A 373 -31.59 -10.80 -16.86
CA ARG A 373 -31.73 -11.94 -15.94
C ARG A 373 -31.12 -11.68 -14.57
N VAL A 374 -30.01 -10.95 -14.50
CA VAL A 374 -29.40 -10.51 -13.24
C VAL A 374 -30.38 -9.59 -12.52
N PHE A 375 -30.92 -8.59 -13.21
CA PHE A 375 -31.90 -7.66 -12.62
C PHE A 375 -33.13 -8.38 -12.05
N LYS A 376 -33.75 -9.27 -12.83
CA LYS A 376 -34.89 -10.06 -12.35
C LYS A 376 -34.55 -10.97 -11.18
N ASN A 377 -33.35 -11.56 -11.17
CA ASN A 377 -32.90 -12.36 -10.03
C ASN A 377 -32.70 -11.49 -8.79
N LEU A 378 -32.17 -10.27 -8.90
CA LEU A 378 -32.06 -9.35 -7.76
C LEU A 378 -33.44 -8.99 -7.18
N GLN A 379 -34.45 -8.76 -8.02
CA GLN A 379 -35.82 -8.55 -7.55
C GLN A 379 -36.31 -9.73 -6.69
N LEU A 380 -36.07 -10.96 -7.14
CA LEU A 380 -36.40 -12.18 -6.38
C LEU A 380 -35.57 -12.31 -5.10
N PHE A 381 -34.30 -11.87 -5.11
CA PHE A 381 -33.43 -11.96 -3.93
C PHE A 381 -33.82 -10.97 -2.84
N MET A 382 -34.53 -9.89 -3.19
CA MET A 382 -35.03 -8.85 -2.28
C MET A 382 -36.48 -9.10 -1.86
N GLU A 383 -37.17 -10.07 -2.45
CA GLU A 383 -38.58 -10.34 -2.17
C GLU A 383 -38.76 -10.89 -0.74
N ASN A 384 -39.71 -10.32 0.01
CA ASN A 384 -40.00 -10.65 1.41
C ASN A 384 -38.79 -10.51 2.36
N LYS A 385 -37.95 -9.49 2.13
CA LYS A 385 -36.80 -9.16 2.98
C LYS A 385 -36.87 -7.72 3.49
N GLU A 386 -36.36 -7.53 4.69
CA GLU A 386 -36.15 -6.21 5.29
C GLU A 386 -34.85 -5.57 4.77
N PRO A 387 -34.65 -4.25 4.95
CA PRO A 387 -33.45 -3.56 4.45
C PRO A 387 -32.12 -4.11 5.00
N ASP A 388 -32.13 -4.59 6.24
CA ASP A 388 -30.97 -5.16 6.95
C ASP A 388 -30.71 -6.64 6.66
N ASP A 389 -31.62 -7.32 5.95
CA ASP A 389 -31.40 -8.70 5.54
C ASP A 389 -30.31 -8.82 4.47
N ASP A 390 -29.56 -9.93 4.51
CA ASP A 390 -28.58 -10.27 3.49
C ASP A 390 -29.25 -10.45 2.11
N LEU A 391 -28.72 -9.75 1.09
CA LEU A 391 -29.18 -9.93 -0.29
C LEU A 391 -28.96 -11.36 -0.76
N PHE A 392 -27.83 -11.96 -0.38
CA PHE A 392 -27.46 -13.33 -0.72
C PHE A 392 -27.57 -14.27 0.49
N ASP A 393 -28.79 -14.46 1.01
CA ASP A 393 -29.11 -15.24 2.23
C ASP A 393 -28.63 -16.70 2.25
N ARG A 394 -28.30 -17.29 1.09
CA ARG A 394 -27.84 -18.69 0.97
C ARG A 394 -26.40 -18.80 0.51
N LEU A 395 -25.63 -17.71 0.60
CA LEU A 395 -24.26 -17.62 0.12
C LEU A 395 -23.34 -17.03 1.19
N ASN A 396 -22.15 -17.62 1.31
CA ASN A 396 -21.03 -16.99 2.00
C ASN A 396 -19.75 -17.20 1.18
N THR A 397 -18.66 -16.57 1.61
CA THR A 397 -17.39 -16.61 0.86
C THR A 397 -16.76 -17.99 0.83
N SER A 398 -17.01 -18.84 1.84
CA SER A 398 -16.54 -20.23 1.86
C SER A 398 -17.20 -21.03 0.75
N VAL A 399 -18.53 -20.94 0.64
CA VAL A 399 -19.30 -21.59 -0.43
C VAL A 399 -18.86 -21.10 -1.81
N LEU A 400 -18.68 -19.80 -1.99
CA LEU A 400 -18.22 -19.23 -3.25
C LEU A 400 -16.82 -19.74 -3.63
N ASN A 401 -15.86 -19.68 -2.72
CA ASN A 401 -14.49 -20.10 -3.01
C ASN A 401 -14.37 -21.61 -3.22
N LYS A 402 -15.18 -22.43 -2.54
CA LYS A 402 -15.24 -23.87 -2.79
C LYS A 402 -15.66 -24.15 -4.24
N HIS A 403 -16.71 -23.49 -4.72
CA HIS A 403 -17.13 -23.63 -6.11
C HIS A 403 -16.06 -23.13 -7.09
N LEU A 404 -15.41 -22.00 -6.80
CA LEU A 404 -14.33 -21.49 -7.65
C LEU A 404 -13.15 -22.46 -7.75
N GLN A 405 -12.78 -23.11 -6.64
CA GLN A 405 -11.73 -24.13 -6.62
C GLN A 405 -12.08 -25.33 -7.52
N GLU A 406 -13.35 -25.73 -7.58
CA GLU A 406 -13.83 -26.78 -8.50
C GLU A 406 -13.71 -26.36 -9.99
N LEU A 407 -13.79 -25.06 -10.29
CA LEU A 407 -13.69 -24.54 -11.65
C LEU A 407 -12.24 -24.40 -12.14
N MET A 408 -11.31 -24.11 -11.23
CA MET A 408 -9.87 -24.02 -11.49
C MET A 408 -9.08 -24.12 -10.17
N ASP A 409 -8.02 -24.94 -10.16
CA ASP A 409 -7.19 -25.11 -8.97
C ASP A 409 -6.53 -23.82 -8.50
N GLY A 410 -6.79 -23.48 -7.24
CA GLY A 410 -6.29 -22.26 -6.57
C GLY A 410 -7.12 -21.02 -6.86
N LEU A 411 -8.24 -21.15 -7.58
CA LEU A 411 -9.12 -20.03 -7.88
C LEU A 411 -9.91 -19.61 -6.64
N THR A 412 -9.88 -18.31 -6.37
CA THR A 412 -10.66 -17.68 -5.30
C THR A 412 -11.16 -16.33 -5.79
N ALA A 413 -12.15 -15.75 -5.11
CA ALA A 413 -12.74 -14.47 -5.50
C ALA A 413 -11.70 -13.33 -5.66
N LYS A 414 -10.62 -13.35 -4.85
CA LYS A 414 -9.53 -12.35 -4.95
C LYS A 414 -8.78 -12.41 -6.29
N VAL A 415 -8.73 -13.56 -6.95
CA VAL A 415 -7.99 -13.75 -8.22
C VAL A 415 -8.64 -12.93 -9.33
N PHE A 416 -9.97 -12.81 -9.36
CA PHE A 416 -10.69 -11.97 -10.33
C PHE A 416 -10.26 -10.51 -10.25
N ARG A 417 -10.08 -9.96 -9.04
CA ARG A 417 -9.59 -8.57 -8.89
C ARG A 417 -8.17 -8.40 -9.44
N THR A 418 -7.28 -9.37 -9.21
CA THR A 418 -5.91 -9.34 -9.78
C THR A 418 -5.92 -9.49 -11.30
N TYR A 419 -6.74 -10.42 -11.82
CA TYR A 419 -6.92 -10.66 -13.25
C TYR A 419 -7.45 -9.40 -13.96
N ASN A 420 -8.59 -8.87 -13.51
CA ASN A 420 -9.21 -7.69 -14.11
C ASN A 420 -8.30 -6.46 -14.03
N ALA A 421 -7.64 -6.23 -12.89
CA ALA A 421 -6.69 -5.12 -12.77
C ALA A 421 -5.52 -5.23 -13.75
N SER A 422 -4.91 -6.42 -13.87
CA SER A 422 -3.76 -6.64 -14.75
C SER A 422 -4.14 -6.57 -16.23
N ILE A 423 -5.22 -7.23 -16.65
CA ILE A 423 -5.65 -7.21 -18.05
C ILE A 423 -6.10 -5.80 -18.49
N THR A 424 -6.78 -5.05 -17.61
CA THR A 424 -7.14 -3.66 -17.89
C THR A 424 -5.90 -2.79 -18.06
N LEU A 425 -4.87 -2.94 -17.22
CA LEU A 425 -3.62 -2.19 -17.42
C LEU A 425 -3.01 -2.47 -18.79
N GLN A 426 -2.84 -3.75 -19.16
CA GLN A 426 -2.23 -4.12 -20.45
C GLN A 426 -3.03 -3.55 -21.63
N GLN A 427 -4.36 -3.66 -21.60
CA GLN A 427 -5.23 -3.13 -22.64
C GLN A 427 -5.16 -1.60 -22.73
N GLN A 428 -5.19 -0.91 -21.58
CA GLN A 428 -5.12 0.56 -21.54
C GLN A 428 -3.75 1.08 -21.97
N LEU A 429 -2.65 0.43 -21.58
CA LEU A 429 -1.32 0.79 -22.07
C LEU A 429 -1.22 0.62 -23.59
N LYS A 430 -1.80 -0.45 -24.15
CA LYS A 430 -1.86 -0.67 -25.60
C LYS A 430 -2.69 0.39 -26.31
N ALA A 431 -3.79 0.84 -25.71
CA ALA A 431 -4.70 1.82 -26.31
C ALA A 431 -4.22 3.27 -26.18
N LEU A 432 -3.58 3.64 -25.06
CA LEU A 432 -3.26 5.02 -24.73
C LEU A 432 -1.82 5.42 -25.07
N THR A 433 -0.91 4.48 -25.29
CA THR A 433 0.50 4.81 -25.57
C THR A 433 0.70 5.09 -27.05
N ASN A 434 1.19 6.29 -27.39
CA ASN A 434 1.58 6.65 -28.75
C ASN A 434 3.09 6.50 -28.94
N ALA A 435 3.52 5.94 -30.07
CA ALA A 435 4.92 5.73 -30.40
C ALA A 435 5.72 7.04 -30.49
N ASP A 436 5.12 8.09 -31.04
CA ASP A 436 5.78 9.36 -31.33
C ASP A 436 5.88 10.30 -30.11
N GLU A 437 5.23 9.94 -29.00
CA GLU A 437 5.26 10.73 -27.77
C GLU A 437 6.63 10.70 -27.09
N ASN A 438 7.03 11.81 -26.47
CA ASN A 438 8.21 11.80 -25.60
C ASN A 438 7.95 11.01 -24.29
N VAL A 439 9.03 10.73 -23.55
CA VAL A 439 8.98 9.96 -22.29
C VAL A 439 7.99 10.55 -21.28
N THR A 440 7.86 11.87 -21.20
CA THR A 440 6.96 12.54 -20.25
C THR A 440 5.48 12.28 -20.59
N ALA A 441 5.12 12.39 -21.86
CA ALA A 441 3.77 12.06 -22.33
C ALA A 441 3.45 10.58 -22.16
N LYS A 442 4.39 9.67 -22.48
CA LYS A 442 4.20 8.24 -22.24
C LYS A 442 3.98 7.90 -20.76
N ILE A 443 4.66 8.59 -19.83
CA ILE A 443 4.41 8.43 -18.37
C ILE A 443 3.00 8.89 -17.99
N LEU A 444 2.48 9.96 -18.60
CA LEU A 444 1.08 10.37 -18.39
C LEU A 444 0.11 9.28 -18.88
N SER A 445 0.36 8.71 -20.05
CA SER A 445 -0.43 7.59 -20.59
C SER A 445 -0.39 6.37 -19.66
N TYR A 446 0.76 6.05 -19.07
CA TYR A 446 0.87 5.02 -18.03
C TYR A 446 0.03 5.34 -16.79
N ASN A 447 0.08 6.58 -16.30
CA ASN A 447 -0.68 6.99 -15.12
C ASN A 447 -2.19 6.95 -15.39
N ARG A 448 -2.64 7.35 -16.58
CA ARG A 448 -4.04 7.21 -17.03
C ARG A 448 -4.48 5.76 -17.11
N ALA A 449 -3.64 4.87 -17.64
CA ALA A 449 -3.92 3.44 -17.67
C ALA A 449 -4.07 2.86 -16.24
N ASN A 450 -3.17 3.22 -15.31
CA ASN A 450 -3.29 2.81 -13.91
C ASN A 450 -4.48 3.47 -13.20
N ARG A 451 -4.87 4.70 -13.59
CA ARG A 451 -6.06 5.37 -13.07
C ARG A 451 -7.33 4.61 -13.41
N ALA A 452 -7.47 4.13 -14.65
CA ALA A 452 -8.60 3.27 -15.04
C ALA A 452 -8.70 2.02 -14.15
N VAL A 453 -7.56 1.39 -13.84
CA VAL A 453 -7.52 0.24 -12.91
C VAL A 453 -7.90 0.64 -11.48
N ALA A 454 -7.41 1.79 -11.00
CA ALA A 454 -7.72 2.28 -9.67
C ALA A 454 -9.22 2.60 -9.52
N ILE A 455 -9.86 3.16 -10.56
CA ILE A 455 -11.31 3.39 -10.62
C ILE A 455 -12.06 2.05 -10.56
N LEU A 456 -11.69 1.08 -11.41
CA LEU A 456 -12.28 -0.26 -11.40
C LEU A 456 -12.20 -0.93 -10.02
N CYS A 457 -11.07 -0.75 -9.32
CA CYS A 457 -10.86 -1.32 -8.00
C CYS A 457 -11.42 -0.48 -6.83
N ASN A 458 -12.08 0.65 -7.13
CA ASN A 458 -12.53 1.65 -6.17
C ASN A 458 -11.43 2.10 -5.18
N HIS A 459 -10.22 2.35 -5.69
CA HIS A 459 -9.10 2.85 -4.90
C HIS A 459 -9.16 4.38 -4.80
N GLN A 460 -9.95 4.86 -3.84
CA GLN A 460 -10.17 6.28 -3.60
C GLN A 460 -9.27 6.83 -2.48
N ARG A 461 -9.08 8.15 -2.47
CA ARG A 461 -8.51 8.91 -1.36
C ARG A 461 -9.23 10.25 -1.21
N ALA A 462 -9.25 10.79 0.01
CA ALA A 462 -9.66 12.17 0.20
C ALA A 462 -8.69 13.13 -0.52
N PRO A 463 -9.18 14.24 -1.08
CA PRO A 463 -8.32 15.29 -1.59
C PRO A 463 -7.34 15.77 -0.50
N PRO A 464 -6.04 15.93 -0.79
CA PRO A 464 -5.09 16.47 0.18
C PRO A 464 -5.52 17.87 0.67
N LYS A 465 -5.41 18.15 1.98
CA LYS A 465 -5.78 19.45 2.57
C LYS A 465 -5.08 20.65 1.92
N THR A 466 -3.88 20.45 1.38
CA THR A 466 -3.06 21.48 0.72
C THR A 466 -3.13 21.42 -0.81
N PHE A 467 -4.10 20.68 -1.38
CA PHE A 467 -4.17 20.43 -2.82
C PHE A 467 -4.35 21.72 -3.61
N GLU A 468 -5.34 22.54 -3.27
CA GLU A 468 -5.64 23.79 -3.99
C GLU A 468 -4.44 24.74 -4.02
N LYS A 469 -3.84 25.00 -2.85
CA LYS A 469 -2.61 25.80 -2.75
C LYS A 469 -1.47 25.22 -3.58
N SER A 470 -1.31 23.89 -3.61
CA SER A 470 -0.28 23.25 -4.43
C SER A 470 -0.57 23.36 -5.93
N MET A 471 -1.84 23.34 -6.35
CA MET A 471 -2.23 23.48 -7.75
C MET A 471 -2.07 24.93 -8.21
N GLN A 472 -2.46 25.91 -7.40
CA GLN A 472 -2.22 27.33 -7.65
C GLN A 472 -0.72 27.60 -7.86
N ASN A 473 0.14 27.12 -6.95
CA ASN A 473 1.59 27.26 -7.08
C ASN A 473 2.14 26.63 -8.37
N LEU A 474 1.55 25.53 -8.84
CA LEU A 474 1.96 24.88 -10.07
C LEU A 474 1.49 25.67 -11.29
N GLN A 475 0.27 26.21 -11.26
CA GLN A 475 -0.27 27.07 -12.31
C GLN A 475 0.55 28.34 -12.48
N THR A 476 0.92 29.02 -11.39
CA THR A 476 1.81 30.20 -11.44
C THR A 476 3.16 29.87 -12.10
N LYS A 477 3.71 28.68 -11.86
CA LYS A 477 4.95 28.24 -12.53
C LYS A 477 4.74 27.97 -14.02
N ILE A 478 3.60 27.42 -14.41
CA ILE A 478 3.23 27.19 -15.81
C ILE A 478 3.12 28.53 -16.53
N ASP A 479 2.41 29.49 -15.96
CA ASP A 479 2.18 30.80 -16.57
C ASP A 479 3.50 31.57 -16.74
N ALA A 480 4.33 31.63 -15.69
CA ALA A 480 5.66 32.21 -15.78
C ALA A 480 6.54 31.52 -16.85
N LYS A 481 6.33 30.21 -17.08
CA LYS A 481 7.08 29.48 -18.10
C LYS A 481 6.57 29.72 -19.52
N ARG A 482 5.26 29.95 -19.68
CA ARG A 482 4.64 30.39 -20.93
C ARG A 482 5.14 31.77 -21.34
N ASP A 483 5.30 32.69 -20.38
CA ASP A 483 5.85 34.02 -20.63
C ASP A 483 7.30 33.93 -21.13
N GLN A 484 8.15 33.16 -20.43
CA GLN A 484 9.53 32.90 -20.87
C GLN A 484 9.61 32.30 -22.27
N LEU A 485 8.71 31.36 -22.59
CA LEU A 485 8.64 30.75 -23.91
C LEU A 485 8.21 31.75 -24.99
N SER A 486 7.24 32.61 -24.69
CA SER A 486 6.77 33.68 -25.58
C SER A 486 7.92 34.65 -25.91
N ASP A 487 8.65 35.10 -24.90
CA ASP A 487 9.81 35.98 -25.08
C ASP A 487 10.91 35.31 -25.91
N ALA A 488 11.25 34.05 -25.60
CA ALA A 488 12.25 33.29 -26.37
C ALA A 488 11.83 33.08 -27.84
N LYS A 489 10.54 32.85 -28.12
CA LYS A 489 10.00 32.77 -29.48
C LYS A 489 10.10 34.11 -30.21
N ARG A 490 9.86 35.23 -29.53
CA ARG A 490 10.05 36.59 -30.08
C ARG A 490 11.51 36.86 -30.44
N GLU A 491 12.44 36.52 -29.53
CA GLU A 491 13.88 36.65 -29.78
C GLU A 491 14.37 35.76 -30.94
N LEU A 492 13.87 34.53 -31.03
CA LEU A 492 14.17 33.64 -32.15
C LEU A 492 13.65 34.21 -33.48
N LYS A 493 12.46 34.80 -33.49
CA LYS A 493 11.88 35.45 -34.69
C LYS A 493 12.73 36.64 -35.14
N SER A 494 13.15 37.50 -34.20
CA SER A 494 14.06 38.62 -34.49
C SER A 494 15.42 38.14 -34.99
N SER A 495 16.03 37.14 -34.33
CA SER A 495 17.32 36.57 -34.75
C SER A 495 17.25 35.94 -36.14
N LYS A 496 16.12 35.31 -36.51
CA LYS A 496 15.88 34.78 -37.87
C LYS A 496 15.78 35.88 -38.91
N ALA A 497 15.19 37.04 -38.57
CA ALA A 497 15.13 38.19 -39.45
C ALA A 497 16.53 38.78 -39.68
N ASP A 498 17.30 38.99 -38.61
CA ASP A 498 18.66 39.53 -38.68
C ASP A 498 19.60 38.61 -39.47
N ALA A 499 19.49 37.29 -39.31
CA ALA A 499 20.26 36.32 -40.07
C ALA A 499 19.94 36.35 -41.57
N LYS A 500 18.70 36.67 -41.97
CA LYS A 500 18.34 36.84 -43.39
C LYS A 500 18.99 38.08 -44.01
N VAL A 501 19.16 39.14 -43.22
CA VAL A 501 19.77 40.40 -43.65
C VAL A 501 21.30 40.28 -43.71
N ARG A 502 21.93 39.83 -42.62
CA ARG A 502 23.41 39.79 -42.50
C ARG A 502 24.07 38.64 -43.25
N ARG A 503 23.38 37.49 -43.36
CA ARG A 503 23.87 36.25 -44.00
C ARG A 503 25.23 35.72 -43.51
N ASP A 504 25.72 36.20 -42.36
CA ASP A 504 26.96 35.74 -41.77
C ASP A 504 26.79 34.48 -40.90
N GLU A 505 27.89 33.77 -40.69
CA GLU A 505 27.95 32.51 -39.95
C GLU A 505 27.63 32.69 -38.46
N ARG A 506 27.96 33.86 -37.90
CA ARG A 506 27.69 34.23 -36.51
C ARG A 506 26.19 34.32 -36.24
N SER A 507 25.44 34.93 -37.15
CA SER A 507 23.99 35.12 -37.07
C SER A 507 23.24 33.79 -37.22
N LYS A 508 23.73 32.89 -38.09
CA LYS A 508 23.23 31.50 -38.18
C LYS A 508 23.42 30.75 -36.86
N LYS A 509 24.60 30.85 -36.23
CA LYS A 509 24.89 30.22 -34.93
C LYS A 509 24.01 30.76 -33.79
N THR A 510 23.71 32.06 -33.82
CA THR A 510 22.78 32.70 -32.87
C THR A 510 21.36 32.15 -33.02
N VAL A 511 20.85 32.03 -34.25
CA VAL A 511 19.53 31.43 -34.53
C VAL A 511 19.45 30.00 -33.99
N GLU A 512 20.48 29.18 -34.23
CA GLU A 512 20.52 27.80 -33.75
C GLU A 512 20.51 27.73 -32.22
N THR A 513 21.26 28.61 -31.56
CA THR A 513 21.28 28.70 -30.08
C THR A 513 19.92 29.08 -29.51
N LYS A 514 19.25 30.09 -30.10
CA LYS A 514 17.92 30.52 -29.68
C LYS A 514 16.85 29.46 -29.99
N LYS A 515 16.99 28.72 -31.09
CA LYS A 515 16.10 27.60 -31.43
C LYS A 515 16.18 26.50 -30.37
N LYS A 516 17.38 26.06 -29.99
CA LYS A 516 17.58 25.10 -28.90
C LYS A 516 17.05 25.60 -27.55
N ALA A 517 17.12 26.90 -27.29
CA ALA A 517 16.55 27.49 -26.08
C ALA A 517 15.02 27.41 -26.08
N VAL A 518 14.36 27.69 -27.21
CA VAL A 518 12.91 27.53 -27.37
C VAL A 518 12.51 26.07 -27.17
N GLU A 519 13.18 25.12 -27.84
CA GLU A 519 12.90 23.68 -27.69
C GLU A 519 13.01 23.23 -26.22
N ARG A 520 14.07 23.65 -25.51
CA ARG A 520 14.23 23.36 -24.07
C ARG A 520 13.10 23.95 -23.22
N LEU A 521 12.63 25.15 -23.53
CA LEU A 521 11.54 25.80 -22.80
C LEU A 521 10.20 25.12 -23.09
N GLU A 522 9.96 24.67 -24.32
CA GLU A 522 8.78 23.87 -24.70
C GLU A 522 8.75 22.55 -23.93
N ASP A 523 9.87 21.83 -23.87
CA ASP A 523 10.00 20.60 -23.08
C ASP A 523 9.74 20.81 -21.58
N GLN A 524 10.23 21.92 -21.02
CA GLN A 524 10.03 22.27 -19.62
C GLN A 524 8.57 22.63 -19.32
N LEU A 525 7.93 23.39 -20.22
CA LEU A 525 6.52 23.76 -20.10
C LEU A 525 5.64 22.51 -20.19
N MET A 526 5.88 21.65 -21.18
CA MET A 526 5.15 20.39 -21.35
C MET A 526 5.24 19.51 -20.10
N LYS A 527 6.42 19.42 -19.46
CA LYS A 527 6.59 18.68 -18.19
C LYS A 527 5.73 19.23 -17.06
N LEU A 528 5.63 20.55 -16.94
CA LEU A 528 4.81 21.19 -15.90
C LEU A 528 3.31 20.99 -16.19
N GLU A 529 2.88 21.13 -17.44
CA GLU A 529 1.50 20.92 -17.86
C GLU A 529 1.07 19.47 -17.64
N VAL A 530 1.89 18.49 -18.04
CA VAL A 530 1.64 17.07 -17.77
C VAL A 530 1.56 16.80 -16.27
N GLN A 531 2.43 17.40 -15.47
CA GLN A 531 2.39 17.25 -14.01
C GLN A 531 1.11 17.84 -13.40
N ALA A 532 0.62 18.97 -13.92
CA ALA A 532 -0.63 19.57 -13.47
C ALA A 532 -1.83 18.68 -13.82
N THR A 533 -1.89 18.20 -15.06
CA THR A 533 -2.91 17.25 -15.51
C THR A 533 -2.90 15.99 -14.66
N ASP A 534 -1.75 15.35 -14.45
CA ASP A 534 -1.62 14.12 -13.65
C ASP A 534 -2.08 14.33 -12.19
N ARG A 535 -1.79 15.49 -11.60
CA ARG A 535 -2.22 15.82 -10.23
C ARG A 535 -3.73 16.05 -10.13
N GLU A 536 -4.31 16.77 -11.08
CA GLU A 536 -5.74 17.06 -11.11
C GLU A 536 -6.55 15.78 -11.34
N GLU A 537 -6.14 15.00 -12.34
CA GLU A 537 -6.74 13.71 -12.67
C GLU A 537 -6.69 12.75 -11.47
N ASN A 538 -5.60 12.74 -10.69
CA ASN A 538 -5.46 11.84 -9.55
C ASN A 538 -5.84 12.46 -8.20
N LYS A 539 -6.55 13.59 -8.16
CA LYS A 539 -6.93 14.30 -6.91
C LYS A 539 -7.54 13.37 -5.87
N GLN A 540 -8.49 12.54 -6.29
CA GLN A 540 -9.24 11.61 -5.42
C GLN A 540 -8.89 10.13 -5.64
N ILE A 541 -7.88 9.82 -6.44
CA ILE A 541 -7.54 8.44 -6.83
C ILE A 541 -6.21 8.01 -6.22
N ALA A 542 -6.17 6.79 -5.68
CA ALA A 542 -5.00 6.20 -5.02
C ALA A 542 -4.31 5.13 -5.91
N LEU A 543 -3.38 5.58 -6.74
CA LEU A 543 -2.65 4.74 -7.71
C LEU A 543 -1.68 3.72 -7.09
N GLY A 544 -1.19 3.96 -5.87
CA GLY A 544 -0.17 3.11 -5.24
C GLY A 544 -0.66 1.70 -4.92
N THR A 545 -1.91 1.57 -4.49
CA THR A 545 -2.49 0.30 -4.04
C THR A 545 -2.63 -0.70 -5.19
N SER A 546 -3.14 -0.26 -6.36
CA SER A 546 -3.22 -1.09 -7.58
C SER A 546 -1.81 -1.48 -8.02
N LYS A 547 -0.92 -0.49 -8.18
CA LYS A 547 0.45 -0.65 -8.67
C LYS A 547 1.27 -1.68 -7.89
N LEU A 548 1.11 -1.72 -6.57
CA LEU A 548 1.90 -2.60 -5.71
C LEU A 548 1.34 -4.03 -5.59
N ASN A 549 0.02 -4.23 -5.72
CA ASN A 549 -0.61 -5.47 -5.26
C ASN A 549 -1.49 -6.17 -6.28
N TYR A 550 -1.97 -5.47 -7.31
CA TYR A 550 -2.99 -6.00 -8.23
C TYR A 550 -2.53 -6.03 -9.70
N LEU A 551 -1.49 -5.27 -10.05
CA LEU A 551 -0.92 -5.22 -11.40
C LEU A 551 0.27 -6.16 -11.48
N ASP A 552 0.28 -7.07 -12.45
CA ASP A 552 1.47 -7.88 -12.76
C ASP A 552 2.61 -6.94 -13.18
N PRO A 553 3.72 -6.86 -12.40
CA PRO A 553 4.80 -5.92 -12.67
C PRO A 553 5.47 -6.17 -14.03
N ARG A 554 5.39 -7.39 -14.59
CA ARG A 554 5.96 -7.73 -15.89
C ARG A 554 5.29 -6.97 -17.03
N ILE A 555 4.01 -6.61 -16.90
CA ILE A 555 3.31 -5.74 -17.86
C ILE A 555 4.00 -4.37 -17.93
N SER A 556 4.31 -3.78 -16.77
CA SER A 556 4.96 -2.49 -16.69
C SER A 556 6.42 -2.55 -17.15
N VAL A 557 7.13 -3.63 -16.82
CA VAL A 557 8.52 -3.86 -17.27
C VAL A 557 8.58 -3.99 -18.79
N ALA A 558 7.73 -4.82 -19.38
CA ALA A 558 7.64 -5.01 -20.83
C ALA A 558 7.33 -3.70 -21.56
N TRP A 559 6.38 -2.93 -21.04
CA TRP A 559 6.07 -1.60 -21.56
C TRP A 559 7.25 -0.63 -21.45
N CYS A 560 8.01 -0.67 -20.34
CA CYS A 560 9.22 0.13 -20.18
C CYS A 560 10.28 -0.24 -21.21
N LYS A 561 10.58 -1.55 -21.38
CA LYS A 561 11.55 -2.05 -22.37
C LYS A 561 11.13 -1.64 -23.80
N LYS A 562 9.89 -1.94 -24.18
CA LYS A 562 9.33 -1.66 -25.51
C LYS A 562 9.42 -0.19 -25.95
N TRP A 563 9.30 0.75 -25.01
CA TRP A 563 9.30 2.18 -25.29
C TRP A 563 10.57 2.90 -24.84
N GLY A 564 11.61 2.17 -24.42
CA GLY A 564 12.87 2.75 -23.95
C GLY A 564 12.71 3.65 -22.72
N ILE A 565 11.74 3.35 -21.84
CA ILE A 565 11.47 4.14 -20.65
C ILE A 565 12.24 3.54 -19.47
N PRO A 566 13.08 4.33 -18.77
CA PRO A 566 13.79 3.82 -17.61
C PRO A 566 12.82 3.38 -16.50
N VAL A 567 12.98 2.16 -16.00
CA VAL A 567 12.07 1.54 -15.02
C VAL A 567 11.95 2.39 -13.75
N GLU A 568 12.99 3.14 -13.37
CA GLU A 568 13.01 4.05 -12.23
C GLU A 568 12.03 5.22 -12.34
N LYS A 569 11.56 5.55 -13.56
CA LYS A 569 10.50 6.54 -13.78
C LYS A 569 9.13 6.00 -13.38
N ILE A 570 8.95 4.68 -13.43
CA ILE A 570 7.72 4.01 -13.01
C ILE A 570 7.87 3.53 -11.57
N TYR A 571 8.90 2.76 -11.23
CA TYR A 571 9.09 2.18 -9.90
C TYR A 571 10.19 2.89 -9.10
N ASN A 572 9.88 3.31 -7.87
CA ASN A 572 10.89 3.83 -6.95
C ASN A 572 11.84 2.71 -6.44
N LYS A 573 12.88 3.06 -5.68
CA LYS A 573 13.90 2.09 -5.20
C LYS A 573 13.27 0.85 -4.54
N THR A 574 12.42 1.04 -3.53
CA THR A 574 11.76 -0.06 -2.80
C THR A 574 10.82 -0.89 -3.69
N GLN A 575 10.18 -0.26 -4.68
CA GLN A 575 9.34 -0.97 -5.66
C GLN A 575 10.19 -1.83 -6.60
N ARG A 576 11.35 -1.34 -7.03
CA ARG A 576 12.29 -2.11 -7.85
C ARG A 576 12.88 -3.29 -7.08
N GLU A 577 13.21 -3.09 -5.80
CA GLU A 577 13.64 -4.18 -4.91
C GLU A 577 12.55 -5.27 -4.78
N LYS A 578 11.28 -4.87 -4.57
CA LYS A 578 10.16 -5.82 -4.52
C LYS A 578 9.98 -6.59 -5.84
N PHE A 579 10.11 -5.89 -6.96
CA PHE A 579 9.84 -6.43 -8.30
C PHE A 579 11.10 -6.82 -9.07
N ALA A 580 12.21 -7.06 -8.37
CA ALA A 580 13.48 -7.46 -8.98
C ALA A 580 13.30 -8.68 -9.90
N TRP A 581 12.56 -9.68 -9.42
CA TRP A 581 12.20 -10.88 -10.19
C TRP A 581 11.54 -10.56 -11.54
N ALA A 582 10.66 -9.56 -11.58
CA ALA A 582 9.94 -9.20 -12.80
C ALA A 582 10.78 -8.32 -13.74
N ILE A 583 11.65 -7.49 -13.18
CA ILE A 583 12.57 -6.62 -13.95
C ILE A 583 13.59 -7.46 -14.71
N ASP A 584 14.09 -8.51 -14.06
CA ASP A 584 15.07 -9.43 -14.62
C ASP A 584 14.46 -10.36 -15.67
N MET A 585 13.34 -11.02 -15.35
CA MET A 585 12.81 -12.11 -16.19
C MET A 585 11.95 -11.69 -17.39
N ALA A 586 11.41 -10.47 -17.42
CA ALA A 586 10.38 -10.08 -18.38
C ALA A 586 10.95 -9.33 -19.57
N GLU A 587 10.66 -9.80 -20.78
CA GLU A 587 11.03 -9.14 -22.03
C GLU A 587 9.95 -8.19 -22.56
N GLU A 588 10.29 -7.41 -23.59
CA GLU A 588 9.40 -6.39 -24.18
C GLU A 588 8.13 -6.94 -24.84
N ASP A 589 8.12 -8.23 -25.16
CA ASP A 589 7.03 -8.98 -25.80
C ASP A 589 6.13 -9.70 -24.79
N TYR A 590 6.37 -9.54 -23.48
CA TYR A 590 5.56 -10.18 -22.45
C TYR A 590 4.08 -9.80 -22.55
N GLU A 591 3.23 -10.83 -22.56
CA GLU A 591 1.78 -10.70 -22.42
C GLU A 591 1.26 -11.48 -21.20
N PHE A 592 0.50 -10.78 -20.36
CA PHE A 592 -0.23 -11.36 -19.23
C PHE A 592 -1.43 -12.14 -19.75
#